data_AF-X6N3M6-F1
#
_entry.id   AF-X6N3M6-F1
#
_cell.length_a   1.000
_cell.length_b   1.000
_cell.length_c   1.000
_cell.angle_alpha   90.00
_cell.angle_beta   90.00
_cell.angle_gamma   90.00
#
_symmetry.space_group_name_H-M   'P 1'
#
loop_
_entity.id
_entity.type
_entity.pdbx_description
1 polymer ?
#
loop_
_entity_poly.entity_id
_entity_poly.type
_entity_poly.pdbx_seq_one_letter_code
_entity_poly.pdbx_strand_id
1 'polypeptide(L)'
;LKMEDFVQFASSSVKLDKLFASFNVVPSPKEEKKKIKELSNSSSKQLGQSWFVVSQKWWDSWCAYVDWEKDMDETSSSTLNNDINANANANTNTNTNTNENKTKTINSALNKKTRPLKIDNSDLLDPYSHIRILRNDIQEGTHFQLLSLSVWTQLHEWYGGGPQIDRVVVSVDKAVRLKLLSVQCKQLLLQRQCTTHVTSSYVYTFYSYIIFFFFWFNATFAY
;
A
#
# COMPACT_ATOMS: atom_id res chain seq x y z
N LEU A 1 -35.71 16.61 -17.20
CA LEU A 1 -35.40 15.18 -17.00
C LEU A 1 -35.15 14.97 -15.51
N LYS A 2 -35.75 13.96 -14.89
CA LYS A 2 -35.36 13.58 -13.52
C LYS A 2 -34.05 12.79 -13.57
N MET A 3 -33.27 12.87 -12.49
CA MET A 3 -31.99 12.16 -12.39
C MET A 3 -32.17 10.64 -12.59
N GLU A 4 -33.27 10.10 -12.07
CA GLU A 4 -33.67 8.69 -12.15
C GLU A 4 -33.81 8.22 -13.61
N ASP A 5 -34.48 9.02 -14.45
CA ASP A 5 -34.70 8.72 -15.86
C ASP A 5 -33.38 8.73 -16.65
N PHE A 6 -32.47 9.65 -16.31
CA PHE A 6 -31.15 9.73 -16.93
C PHE A 6 -30.25 8.55 -16.55
N VAL A 7 -30.25 8.13 -15.27
CA VAL A 7 -29.48 6.97 -14.80
C VAL A 7 -29.98 5.68 -15.46
N GLN A 8 -31.30 5.51 -15.54
CA GLN A 8 -31.91 4.37 -16.24
C GLN A 8 -31.50 4.35 -17.72
N PHE A 9 -31.62 5.49 -18.41
CA PHE A 9 -31.21 5.64 -19.81
C PHE A 9 -29.72 5.39 -20.03
N ALA A 10 -28.84 5.95 -19.19
CA ALA A 10 -27.41 5.77 -19.30
C ALA A 10 -27.01 4.29 -19.10
N SER A 11 -27.64 3.61 -18.13
CA SER A 11 -27.40 2.19 -17.85
C SER A 11 -27.88 1.25 -18.97
N SER A 12 -28.96 1.61 -19.70
CA SER A 12 -29.47 0.81 -20.81
C SER A 12 -28.76 1.09 -22.13
N SER A 13 -28.37 2.35 -22.36
CA SER A 13 -27.97 2.84 -23.69
C SER A 13 -26.46 2.90 -23.87
N VAL A 14 -25.68 3.00 -22.79
CA VAL A 14 -24.23 3.11 -22.88
C VAL A 14 -23.58 1.87 -22.28
N LYS A 15 -23.34 0.85 -23.11
CA LYS A 15 -22.45 -0.27 -22.77
C LYS A 15 -21.01 0.22 -22.82
N LEU A 16 -20.65 1.10 -21.88
CA LEU A 16 -19.34 1.73 -21.73
C LEU A 16 -18.22 0.67 -21.75
N ASP A 17 -18.46 -0.48 -21.11
CA ASP A 17 -17.50 -1.60 -21.08
C ASP A 17 -17.10 -2.09 -22.47
N LYS A 18 -18.05 -2.16 -23.44
CA LYS A 18 -17.75 -2.56 -24.83
C LYS A 18 -17.12 -1.42 -25.63
N LEU A 19 -17.49 -0.18 -25.32
CA LEU A 19 -16.98 0.99 -26.02
C LEU A 19 -15.49 1.19 -25.68
N PHE A 20 -15.12 1.14 -24.40
CA PHE A 20 -13.72 1.30 -23.98
C PHE A 20 -12.83 0.11 -24.34
N ALA A 21 -13.38 -1.10 -24.38
CA ALA A 21 -12.67 -2.28 -24.90
C ALA A 21 -12.26 -2.11 -26.37
N SER A 22 -13.07 -1.43 -27.19
CA SER A 22 -12.78 -1.21 -28.61
C SER A 22 -11.64 -0.23 -28.85
N PHE A 23 -11.32 0.62 -27.86
CA PHE A 23 -10.23 1.60 -27.96
C PHE A 23 -8.94 1.15 -27.25
N ASN A 24 -8.90 -0.07 -26.69
CA ASN A 24 -7.78 -0.54 -25.84
C ASN A 24 -7.39 0.44 -24.71
N VAL A 25 -8.30 1.33 -24.29
CA VAL A 25 -8.01 2.34 -23.26
C VAL A 25 -7.77 1.66 -21.90
N VAL A 26 -8.31 0.47 -21.72
CA VAL A 26 -8.25 -0.30 -20.49
C VAL A 26 -7.95 -1.77 -20.82
N PRO A 27 -6.78 -2.32 -20.46
CA PRO A 27 -6.44 -3.72 -20.76
C PRO A 27 -7.35 -4.69 -20.01
N SER A 28 -7.55 -5.87 -20.59
CA SER A 28 -8.29 -6.96 -19.95
C SER A 28 -7.49 -7.53 -18.75
N PRO A 29 -8.15 -8.14 -17.75
CA PRO A 29 -7.46 -8.69 -16.58
C PRO A 29 -6.38 -9.72 -16.96
N LYS A 30 -6.58 -10.49 -18.04
CA LYS A 30 -5.59 -11.45 -18.56
C LYS A 30 -4.35 -10.76 -19.14
N GLU A 31 -4.54 -9.67 -19.87
CA GLU A 31 -3.45 -8.88 -20.42
C GLU A 31 -2.66 -8.16 -19.33
N GLU A 32 -3.35 -7.61 -18.32
CA GLU A 32 -2.72 -7.04 -17.14
C GLU A 32 -1.84 -8.07 -16.42
N LYS A 33 -2.40 -9.24 -16.11
CA LYS A 33 -1.65 -10.35 -15.48
C LYS A 33 -0.40 -10.69 -16.29
N LYS A 34 -0.54 -10.89 -17.61
CA LYS A 34 0.56 -11.25 -18.50
C LYS A 34 1.66 -10.18 -18.47
N LYS A 35 1.29 -8.92 -18.65
CA LYS A 35 2.23 -7.80 -18.68
C LYS A 35 2.97 -7.63 -17.34
N ILE A 36 2.26 -7.72 -16.22
CA ILE A 36 2.88 -7.60 -14.89
C ILE A 36 3.80 -8.79 -14.58
N LYS A 37 3.44 -10.02 -14.99
CA LYS A 37 4.34 -11.18 -14.90
C LYS A 37 5.64 -10.99 -15.69
N GLU A 38 5.54 -10.54 -16.93
CA GLU A 38 6.70 -10.27 -17.79
C GLU A 38 7.65 -9.21 -17.17
N LEU A 39 7.08 -8.11 -16.66
CA LEU A 39 7.84 -7.05 -16.00
C LEU A 39 8.46 -7.51 -14.67
N SER A 40 7.74 -8.33 -13.90
CA SER A 40 8.25 -8.90 -12.65
C SER A 40 9.45 -9.82 -12.90
N ASN A 41 9.37 -10.71 -13.90
CA ASN A 41 10.44 -11.65 -14.23
C ASN A 41 11.71 -10.95 -14.77
N SER A 42 11.54 -9.80 -15.41
CA SER A 42 12.66 -9.00 -15.94
C SER A 42 13.32 -8.14 -14.86
N SER A 43 12.66 -7.98 -13.70
CA SER A 43 13.14 -7.14 -12.60
C SER A 43 13.93 -7.98 -11.60
N SER A 44 15.15 -7.56 -11.27
CA SER A 44 15.95 -8.17 -10.21
C SER A 44 16.22 -7.16 -9.10
N LYS A 45 16.18 -7.58 -7.83
CA LYS A 45 16.51 -6.71 -6.68
C LYS A 45 18.01 -6.43 -6.68
N GLN A 46 18.46 -5.35 -7.33
CA GLN A 46 19.85 -4.90 -7.32
C GLN A 46 20.05 -3.65 -6.46
N LEU A 47 21.26 -3.47 -5.94
CA LEU A 47 21.65 -2.28 -5.17
C LEU A 47 21.39 -0.99 -5.95
N GLY A 48 20.84 0.01 -5.26
CA GLY A 48 20.57 1.34 -5.83
C GLY A 48 19.32 1.42 -6.71
N GLN A 49 18.60 0.32 -6.95
CA GLN A 49 17.37 0.36 -7.72
C GLN A 49 16.19 0.92 -6.90
N SER A 50 15.29 1.62 -7.59
CA SER A 50 14.05 2.12 -7.03
C SER A 50 12.94 1.08 -7.08
N TRP A 51 12.29 0.91 -5.94
CA TRP A 51 11.15 0.04 -5.70
C TRP A 51 10.02 0.86 -5.09
N PHE A 52 8.80 0.42 -5.26
CA PHE A 52 7.62 1.14 -4.84
C PHE A 52 6.79 0.30 -3.90
N VAL A 53 6.23 0.97 -2.91
CA VAL A 53 5.35 0.37 -1.92
C VAL A 53 3.91 0.52 -2.39
N VAL A 54 3.16 -0.58 -2.41
CA VAL A 54 1.72 -0.58 -2.64
C VAL A 54 1.00 -1.23 -1.45
N SER A 55 -0.15 -0.70 -1.06
CA SER A 55 -0.99 -1.29 -0.01
C SER A 55 -1.36 -2.73 -0.32
N GLN A 56 -1.20 -3.63 0.64
CA GLN A 56 -1.54 -5.05 0.48
C GLN A 56 -3.02 -5.23 0.13
N LYS A 57 -3.91 -4.41 0.72
CA LYS A 57 -5.34 -4.48 0.43
C LYS A 57 -5.66 -4.21 -1.04
N TRP A 58 -4.98 -3.21 -1.62
CA TRP A 58 -5.14 -2.91 -3.03
C TRP A 58 -4.54 -4.02 -3.90
N TRP A 59 -3.37 -4.53 -3.51
CA TRP A 59 -2.69 -5.62 -4.21
C TRP A 59 -3.53 -6.90 -4.22
N ASP A 60 -4.11 -7.31 -3.09
CA ASP A 60 -4.97 -8.48 -2.98
C ASP A 60 -6.23 -8.34 -3.85
N SER A 61 -6.83 -7.15 -3.87
CA SER A 61 -7.96 -6.83 -4.76
C SER A 61 -7.58 -6.97 -6.24
N TRP A 62 -6.41 -6.47 -6.63
CA TRP A 62 -5.89 -6.63 -7.98
C TRP A 62 -5.59 -8.09 -8.32
N CYS A 63 -4.95 -8.83 -7.41
CA CYS A 63 -4.69 -10.26 -7.56
C CYS A 63 -5.99 -11.06 -7.74
N ALA A 64 -7.03 -10.77 -6.96
CA ALA A 64 -8.34 -11.38 -7.09
C ALA A 64 -8.99 -11.02 -8.45
N TYR A 65 -8.87 -9.77 -8.89
CA TYR A 65 -9.38 -9.29 -10.18
C TYR A 65 -8.75 -10.01 -11.37
N VAL A 66 -7.43 -10.17 -11.37
CA VAL A 66 -6.69 -10.80 -12.48
C VAL A 66 -6.56 -12.31 -12.36
N ASP A 67 -7.13 -12.93 -11.32
CA ASP A 67 -6.96 -14.36 -11.03
C ASP A 67 -5.48 -14.75 -10.86
N TRP A 68 -4.72 -13.99 -10.08
CA TRP A 68 -3.27 -14.19 -9.95
C TRP A 68 -2.90 -15.57 -9.38
N GLU A 69 -3.62 -16.07 -8.38
CA GLU A 69 -3.33 -17.29 -7.62
C GLU A 69 -3.58 -18.61 -8.36
N LYS A 70 -4.44 -18.63 -9.40
CA LYS A 70 -4.83 -19.87 -10.09
C LYS A 70 -3.71 -20.57 -10.88
N ASP A 71 -2.50 -20.02 -10.93
CA ASP A 71 -1.38 -20.61 -11.69
C ASP A 71 -0.42 -21.43 -10.80
N MET A 72 -0.67 -21.54 -9.48
CA MET A 72 0.20 -22.29 -8.54
C MET A 72 -0.36 -23.66 -8.12
N ASP A 73 -1.64 -23.98 -8.40
CA ASP A 73 -2.35 -25.15 -7.85
C ASP A 73 -2.91 -26.12 -8.91
N GLU A 74 -2.17 -26.42 -10.00
CA GLU A 74 -2.47 -27.59 -10.86
C GLU A 74 -1.55 -28.79 -10.59
N THR A 75 -0.81 -28.78 -9.49
CA THR A 75 -0.09 -29.98 -9.01
C THR A 75 -0.34 -30.15 -7.52
N SER A 76 -1.30 -31.00 -7.19
CA SER A 76 -1.62 -31.58 -5.86
C SER A 76 -2.86 -31.04 -5.14
N SER A 77 -4.05 -31.36 -5.68
CA SER A 77 -5.17 -31.81 -4.83
C SER A 77 -6.24 -32.49 -5.67
N SER A 78 -5.92 -33.71 -6.11
CA SER A 78 -6.90 -34.76 -6.34
C SER A 78 -7.22 -35.42 -5.00
N THR A 79 -8.34 -35.06 -4.36
CA THR A 79 -9.04 -36.01 -3.48
C THR A 79 -10.54 -35.72 -3.50
N LEU A 80 -11.21 -36.61 -4.23
CA LEU A 80 -12.56 -37.13 -4.10
C LEU A 80 -13.42 -36.58 -2.94
N ASN A 81 -14.64 -36.16 -3.28
CA ASN A 81 -15.86 -36.80 -2.77
C ASN A 81 -17.01 -36.52 -3.75
N ASN A 82 -17.19 -37.46 -4.69
CA ASN A 82 -18.52 -37.80 -5.17
C ASN A 82 -19.05 -38.85 -4.20
N ASP A 83 -20.21 -38.61 -3.60
CA ASP A 83 -21.18 -39.69 -3.42
C ASP A 83 -22.58 -39.16 -3.73
N ILE A 84 -23.25 -39.94 -4.57
CA ILE A 84 -24.53 -39.75 -5.24
C ILE A 84 -25.52 -40.70 -4.54
N ASN A 85 -26.73 -40.24 -4.16
CA ASN A 85 -28.03 -40.63 -4.74
C ASN A 85 -29.26 -40.54 -3.81
N ALA A 86 -30.34 -39.97 -4.37
CA ALA A 86 -31.79 -40.29 -4.33
C ALA A 86 -32.43 -40.82 -3.02
N ASN A 87 -33.63 -40.38 -2.59
CA ASN A 87 -34.87 -40.41 -3.37
C ASN A 87 -36.06 -39.75 -2.59
N ALA A 88 -37.11 -39.38 -3.36
CA ALA A 88 -38.54 -39.29 -3.00
C ALA A 88 -39.15 -38.02 -2.35
N ASN A 89 -39.90 -37.28 -3.20
CA ASN A 89 -41.25 -36.73 -3.02
C ASN A 89 -41.76 -36.38 -1.60
N ALA A 90 -42.06 -35.10 -1.37
CA ALA A 90 -43.38 -34.66 -0.90
C ALA A 90 -43.58 -33.14 -1.11
N ASN A 91 -44.77 -32.83 -1.57
CA ASN A 91 -45.34 -31.54 -1.89
C ASN A 91 -45.80 -30.82 -0.60
N THR A 92 -45.35 -29.60 -0.30
CA THR A 92 -46.10 -28.65 0.55
C THR A 92 -45.64 -27.21 0.33
N ASN A 93 -46.56 -26.39 -0.17
CA ASN A 93 -46.58 -24.94 -0.04
C ASN A 93 -46.65 -24.55 1.45
N THR A 94 -45.74 -23.69 1.90
CA THR A 94 -45.99 -22.81 3.05
C THR A 94 -45.21 -21.51 2.90
N ASN A 95 -45.95 -20.42 2.67
CA ASN A 95 -45.56 -19.06 2.99
C ASN A 95 -45.38 -18.94 4.50
N THR A 96 -44.17 -18.61 4.97
CA THR A 96 -43.98 -17.97 6.27
C THR A 96 -42.83 -16.98 6.19
N ASN A 97 -43.21 -15.69 6.18
CA ASN A 97 -42.33 -14.59 6.51
C ASN A 97 -41.93 -14.70 7.98
N THR A 98 -40.64 -14.85 8.25
CA THR A 98 -40.02 -14.39 9.50
C THR A 98 -38.64 -13.82 9.17
N ASN A 99 -38.58 -12.50 9.23
CA ASN A 99 -37.36 -11.71 9.19
C ASN A 99 -36.50 -12.05 10.40
N GLU A 100 -35.33 -12.66 10.18
CA GLU A 100 -34.17 -12.62 11.08
C GLU A 100 -33.10 -13.56 10.50
N ASN A 101 -32.43 -13.14 9.40
CA ASN A 101 -31.14 -13.68 8.92
C ASN A 101 -30.59 -12.93 7.68
N LYS A 102 -30.99 -11.65 7.47
CA LYS A 102 -30.59 -10.86 6.29
C LYS A 102 -29.28 -10.07 6.50
N THR A 103 -28.28 -10.69 7.10
CA THR A 103 -26.92 -10.10 7.21
C THR A 103 -25.78 -11.08 6.90
N LYS A 104 -26.05 -12.37 6.65
CA LYS A 104 -24.99 -13.34 6.28
C LYS A 104 -25.01 -13.81 4.81
N THR A 105 -26.08 -13.54 4.06
CA THR A 105 -26.24 -14.05 2.68
C THR A 105 -25.89 -13.03 1.58
N ILE A 106 -25.63 -11.76 1.92
CA ILE A 106 -25.22 -10.74 0.94
C ILE A 106 -23.71 -10.85 0.61
N ASN A 107 -22.91 -11.42 1.52
CA ASN A 107 -21.45 -11.51 1.33
C ASN A 107 -21.02 -12.63 0.37
N SER A 108 -21.91 -13.58 0.03
CA SER A 108 -21.58 -14.72 -0.84
C SER A 108 -22.02 -14.54 -2.30
N ALA A 109 -22.84 -13.54 -2.62
CA ALA A 109 -23.33 -13.25 -3.98
C ALA A 109 -22.57 -12.10 -4.68
N LEU A 110 -21.57 -11.50 -4.02
CA LEU A 110 -20.76 -10.38 -4.51
C LEU A 110 -19.28 -10.74 -4.71
N ASN A 111 -18.94 -12.03 -4.83
CA ASN A 111 -17.63 -12.46 -5.37
C ASN A 111 -17.51 -12.21 -6.88
N LYS A 112 -17.99 -11.05 -7.34
CA LYS A 112 -17.65 -10.52 -8.65
C LYS A 112 -16.26 -9.93 -8.47
N LYS A 113 -15.29 -10.49 -9.16
CA LYS A 113 -13.93 -9.96 -9.29
C LYS A 113 -13.97 -8.59 -9.95
N THR A 114 -14.26 -7.56 -9.17
CA THR A 114 -14.36 -6.19 -9.66
C THR A 114 -12.97 -5.63 -9.89
N ARG A 115 -12.81 -4.91 -10.99
CA ARG A 115 -11.60 -4.14 -11.24
C ARG A 115 -11.34 -3.19 -10.07
N PRO A 116 -10.12 -3.18 -9.48
CA PRO A 116 -9.78 -2.23 -8.44
C PRO A 116 -9.97 -0.79 -8.92
N LEU A 117 -10.27 0.10 -7.98
CA LEU A 117 -10.24 1.54 -8.23
C LEU A 117 -8.78 2.03 -8.26
N LYS A 118 -8.58 3.32 -8.04
CA LYS A 118 -7.24 3.91 -7.92
C LYS A 118 -6.40 3.27 -6.81
N ILE A 119 -5.09 3.28 -6.99
CA ILE A 119 -4.16 2.85 -5.94
C ILE A 119 -4.33 3.78 -4.74
N ASP A 120 -4.52 3.20 -3.56
CA ASP A 120 -4.59 3.94 -2.30
C ASP A 120 -3.56 3.37 -1.31
N ASN A 121 -2.59 4.21 -0.96
CA ASN A 121 -1.52 3.88 -0.02
C ASN A 121 -1.67 4.63 1.31
N SER A 122 -2.81 5.29 1.53
CA SER A 122 -3.02 6.17 2.70
C SER A 122 -2.97 5.40 4.02
N ASP A 123 -3.33 4.12 4.02
CA ASP A 123 -3.32 3.26 5.21
C ASP A 123 -1.91 2.84 5.67
N LEU A 124 -0.90 3.10 4.84
CA LEU A 124 0.51 2.84 5.16
C LEU A 124 1.18 4.02 5.86
N LEU A 125 0.56 5.21 5.82
CA LEU A 125 1.13 6.43 6.37
C LEU A 125 0.81 6.58 7.86
N ASP A 126 1.73 7.21 8.58
CA ASP A 126 1.51 7.62 9.97
C ASP A 126 0.45 8.74 10.03
N PRO A 127 -0.70 8.51 10.67
CA PRO A 127 -1.78 9.49 10.75
C PRO A 127 -1.38 10.75 11.54
N TYR A 128 -0.37 10.67 12.40
CA TYR A 128 0.10 11.81 13.20
C TYR A 128 1.22 12.60 12.51
N SER A 129 1.80 12.04 11.45
CA SER A 129 2.87 12.70 10.71
C SER A 129 2.32 13.60 9.61
N HIS A 130 2.73 14.86 9.63
CA HIS A 130 2.40 15.83 8.58
C HIS A 130 3.27 15.67 7.33
N ILE A 131 4.35 14.89 7.46
CA ILE A 131 5.27 14.48 6.39
C ILE A 131 4.88 13.04 6.06
N ARG A 132 4.74 12.66 4.78
CA ARG A 132 4.26 11.33 4.34
C ARG A 132 5.24 10.19 4.73
N ILE A 133 5.29 9.87 6.01
CA ILE A 133 6.15 8.87 6.64
C ILE A 133 5.35 7.58 6.77
N LEU A 134 5.99 6.44 6.47
CA LEU A 134 5.39 5.13 6.69
C LEU A 134 5.27 4.83 8.18
N ARG A 135 4.21 4.14 8.59
CA ARG A 135 4.12 3.62 9.97
C ARG A 135 5.25 2.65 10.26
N ASN A 136 5.65 2.55 11.53
CA ASN A 136 6.77 1.70 11.95
C ASN A 136 6.39 0.22 12.13
N ASP A 137 5.09 -0.11 12.16
CA ASP A 137 4.53 -1.44 12.45
C ASP A 137 4.21 -2.26 11.19
N ILE A 138 4.52 -1.74 10.00
CA ILE A 138 4.17 -2.40 8.73
C ILE A 138 5.23 -3.39 8.26
N GLN A 139 4.78 -4.43 7.57
CA GLN A 139 5.60 -5.53 7.08
C GLN A 139 5.22 -5.92 5.64
N GLU A 140 6.22 -6.28 4.84
CA GLU A 140 6.03 -6.76 3.46
C GLU A 140 5.22 -8.07 3.47
N GLY A 141 4.25 -8.19 2.56
CA GLY A 141 3.36 -9.35 2.45
C GLY A 141 2.20 -9.38 3.44
N THR A 142 2.16 -8.48 4.42
CA THR A 142 1.02 -8.31 5.35
C THR A 142 0.35 -6.96 5.16
N HIS A 143 1.16 -5.91 5.11
CA HIS A 143 0.66 -4.54 5.05
C HIS A 143 0.91 -3.91 3.69
N PHE A 144 2.03 -4.26 3.04
CA PHE A 144 2.38 -3.74 1.73
C PHE A 144 3.09 -4.78 0.87
N GLN A 145 3.04 -4.58 -0.44
CA GLN A 145 3.84 -5.32 -1.41
C GLN A 145 4.89 -4.39 -2.02
N LEU A 146 6.12 -4.90 -2.23
CA LEU A 146 7.16 -4.20 -2.98
C LEU A 146 7.08 -4.53 -4.45
N LEU A 147 7.10 -3.50 -5.28
CA LEU A 147 7.07 -3.59 -6.74
C LEU A 147 8.32 -2.94 -7.34
N SER A 148 8.86 -3.50 -8.41
CA SER A 148 9.93 -2.84 -9.17
C SER A 148 9.39 -1.58 -9.86
N LEU A 149 10.29 -0.67 -10.23
CA LEU A 149 9.92 0.57 -10.95
C LEU A 149 9.05 0.29 -12.18
N SER A 150 9.40 -0.72 -12.99
CA SER A 150 8.66 -1.06 -14.20
C SER A 150 7.24 -1.53 -13.90
N VAL A 151 7.07 -2.40 -12.90
CA VAL A 151 5.76 -2.89 -12.45
C VAL A 151 4.91 -1.75 -11.88
N TRP A 152 5.49 -0.91 -11.02
CA TRP A 152 4.80 0.25 -10.47
C TRP A 152 4.33 1.22 -11.56
N THR A 153 5.23 1.56 -12.48
CA THR A 153 4.93 2.51 -13.56
C THR A 153 3.74 2.02 -14.38
N GLN A 154 3.71 0.72 -14.69
CA GLN A 154 2.63 0.12 -15.45
C GLN A 154 1.29 0.12 -14.70
N LEU A 155 1.27 -0.24 -13.41
CA LEU A 155 0.05 -0.22 -12.61
C LEU A 155 -0.45 1.20 -12.37
N HIS A 156 0.46 2.14 -12.14
CA HIS A 156 0.13 3.54 -11.95
C HIS A 156 -0.42 4.18 -13.24
N GLU A 157 0.04 3.76 -14.42
CA GLU A 157 -0.55 4.17 -15.70
C GLU A 157 -2.01 3.72 -15.84
N TRP A 158 -2.34 2.50 -15.39
CA TRP A 158 -3.69 1.95 -15.52
C TRP A 158 -4.68 2.42 -14.44
N TYR A 159 -4.21 2.59 -13.20
CA TYR A 159 -5.07 2.84 -12.05
C TYR A 159 -4.87 4.22 -11.43
N GLY A 160 -3.71 4.85 -11.63
CA GLY A 160 -3.32 6.10 -10.98
C GLY A 160 -3.43 6.02 -9.46
N GLY A 161 -3.71 7.16 -8.82
CA GLY A 161 -3.95 7.25 -7.38
C GLY A 161 -2.75 7.76 -6.60
N GLY A 162 -2.55 7.24 -5.40
CA GLY A 162 -1.44 7.60 -4.54
C GLY A 162 -1.76 7.49 -3.05
N PRO A 163 -0.87 8.02 -2.18
CA PRO A 163 0.42 8.62 -2.52
C PRO A 163 1.44 7.62 -3.08
N GLN A 164 2.31 8.10 -3.98
CA GLN A 164 3.49 7.33 -4.40
C GLN A 164 4.50 7.28 -3.25
N ILE A 165 5.02 6.07 -2.99
CA ILE A 165 6.00 5.83 -1.93
C ILE A 165 7.14 5.03 -2.53
N ASP A 166 8.23 5.71 -2.87
CA ASP A 166 9.44 5.11 -3.45
C ASP A 166 10.45 4.71 -2.35
N ARG A 167 11.19 3.64 -2.61
CA ARG A 167 12.20 3.06 -1.73
C ARG A 167 13.40 2.65 -2.58
N VAL A 168 14.60 2.96 -2.12
CA VAL A 168 15.83 2.53 -2.80
C VAL A 168 16.35 1.26 -2.13
N VAL A 169 16.81 0.31 -2.94
CA VAL A 169 17.46 -0.91 -2.44
C VAL A 169 18.82 -0.52 -1.88
N VAL A 170 18.89 -0.47 -0.55
CA VAL A 170 20.12 -0.13 0.17
C VAL A 170 21.04 -1.35 0.35
N SER A 171 20.46 -2.54 0.51
CA SER A 171 21.19 -3.81 0.51
C SER A 171 20.26 -4.99 0.27
N VAL A 172 20.72 -5.96 -0.54
CA VAL A 172 20.01 -7.23 -0.76
C VAL A 172 20.27 -8.22 0.38
N ASP A 173 21.47 -8.15 0.99
CA ASP A 173 21.85 -8.97 2.14
C ASP A 173 21.40 -8.34 3.48
N LYS A 174 20.68 -9.13 4.29
CA LYS A 174 20.22 -8.75 5.64
C LYS A 174 21.39 -8.41 6.57
N ALA A 175 22.51 -9.14 6.48
CA ALA A 175 23.69 -8.87 7.29
C ALA A 175 24.31 -7.51 6.95
N VAL A 176 24.42 -7.21 5.65
CA VAL A 176 24.88 -5.90 5.17
C VAL A 176 23.91 -4.79 5.59
N ARG A 177 22.59 -5.04 5.54
CA ARG A 177 21.57 -4.06 5.98
C ARG A 177 21.72 -3.68 7.44
N LEU A 178 21.85 -4.67 8.30
CA LEU A 178 22.03 -4.47 9.75
C LEU A 178 23.33 -3.74 10.04
N LYS A 179 24.41 -4.09 9.33
CA LYS A 179 25.69 -3.39 9.45
C LYS A 179 25.57 -1.92 9.04
N LEU A 180 24.92 -1.63 7.91
CA LEU A 180 24.74 -0.25 7.46
C LEU A 180 23.83 0.55 8.40
N LEU A 181 22.71 -0.02 8.85
CA LEU A 181 21.83 0.62 9.82
C LEU A 181 22.59 0.95 11.11
N SER A 182 23.44 0.04 11.59
CA SER A 182 24.28 0.29 12.77
C SER A 182 25.25 1.46 12.56
N VAL A 183 25.80 1.62 11.36
CA VAL A 183 26.69 2.73 11.01
C VAL A 183 25.91 4.04 10.95
N GLN A 184 24.75 4.06 10.31
CA GLN A 184 23.89 5.24 10.22
C GLN A 184 23.42 5.68 11.61
N CYS A 185 22.98 4.74 12.46
CA CYS A 185 22.61 5.04 13.85
C CYS A 185 23.79 5.63 14.63
N LYS A 186 25.01 5.07 14.50
CA LYS A 186 26.22 5.61 15.13
C LYS A 186 26.52 7.03 14.64
N GLN A 187 26.42 7.30 13.34
CA GLN A 187 26.63 8.63 12.78
C GLN A 187 25.61 9.64 13.31
N LEU A 188 24.32 9.30 13.35
CA LEU A 188 23.28 10.16 13.91
C LEU A 188 23.47 10.42 15.40
N LEU A 189 23.89 9.42 16.17
CA LEU A 189 24.20 9.58 17.60
C LEU A 189 25.40 10.52 17.81
N LEU A 190 26.46 10.38 17.01
CA LEU A 190 27.63 11.27 17.07
C LEU A 190 27.27 12.71 16.68
N GLN A 191 26.46 12.89 15.63
CA GLN A 191 25.96 14.22 15.25
C GLN A 191 25.13 14.86 16.37
N ARG A 192 24.30 14.08 17.07
CA ARG A 192 23.53 14.56 18.23
C ARG A 192 24.43 14.94 19.40
N GLN A 193 25.46 14.15 19.69
CA GLN A 193 26.42 14.48 20.76
C GLN A 193 27.22 15.76 20.45
N CYS A 194 27.66 15.91 19.19
CA CYS A 194 28.40 17.10 18.76
C CYS A 194 27.53 18.37 18.86
N THR A 195 26.26 18.31 18.45
CA THR A 195 25.32 19.44 18.58
C THR A 195 25.02 19.80 20.04
N THR A 196 24.90 18.81 20.94
CA THR A 196 24.76 19.08 22.39
C THR A 196 26.01 19.72 23.00
N HIS A 197 27.21 19.32 22.55
CA HIS A 197 28.45 19.93 23.03
C HIS A 197 28.65 21.36 22.53
N VAL A 198 28.35 21.62 21.25
CA VAL A 198 28.44 22.96 20.65
C VAL A 198 27.47 23.93 21.31
N THR A 199 26.20 23.54 21.51
CA THR A 199 25.21 24.38 22.20
C THR A 199 25.58 24.65 23.66
N SER A 200 26.08 23.64 24.38
CA SER A 200 26.59 23.81 25.74
C SER A 200 27.76 24.81 25.79
N SER A 201 28.70 24.73 24.85
CA SER A 201 29.82 25.69 24.75
C SER A 201 29.35 27.13 24.50
N TYR A 202 28.35 27.35 23.64
CA TYR A 202 27.79 28.69 23.41
C TYR A 202 27.07 29.25 24.65
N VAL A 203 26.40 28.39 25.41
CA VAL A 203 25.76 28.79 26.67
C VAL A 203 26.81 29.19 27.69
N TYR A 204 27.89 28.41 27.85
CA TYR A 204 28.97 28.75 28.78
C TYR A 204 29.72 30.03 28.39
N THR A 205 30.02 30.23 27.11
CA THR A 205 30.65 31.48 26.65
C THR A 205 29.72 32.67 26.86
N PHE A 206 28.43 32.54 26.57
CA PHE A 206 27.45 33.60 26.80
C PHE A 206 27.32 33.98 28.29
N TYR A 207 27.19 33.00 29.19
CA TYR A 207 27.17 33.27 30.63
C TYR A 207 28.47 33.89 31.12
N SER A 208 29.62 33.42 30.62
CA SER A 208 30.91 34.03 30.92
C SER A 208 30.95 35.50 30.47
N TYR A 209 30.52 35.82 29.25
CA TYR A 209 30.45 37.19 28.75
C TYR A 209 29.51 38.07 29.57
N ILE A 210 28.34 37.57 29.98
CA ILE A 210 27.42 38.29 30.86
C ILE A 210 28.10 38.61 32.20
N ILE A 211 28.73 37.62 32.82
CA ILE A 211 29.41 37.79 34.11
C ILE A 211 30.55 38.82 33.99
N PHE A 212 31.40 38.70 32.96
CA PHE A 212 32.47 39.67 32.69
C PHE A 212 31.92 41.08 32.41
N PHE A 213 30.84 41.20 31.65
CA PHE A 213 30.19 42.48 31.39
C PHE A 213 29.64 43.11 32.68
N PHE A 214 28.99 42.34 33.55
CA PHE A 214 28.54 42.82 34.85
C PHE A 214 29.70 43.28 35.73
N PHE A 215 30.81 42.54 35.80
CA PHE A 215 31.97 42.96 36.59
C PHE A 215 32.66 44.21 36.01
N TRP A 216 32.81 44.30 34.68
CA TRP A 216 33.39 45.45 34.01
C TRP A 216 32.52 46.71 34.14
N PHE A 217 31.21 46.57 33.97
CA PHE A 217 30.24 47.66 34.15
C PHE A 217 30.27 48.20 35.59
N ASN A 218 30.22 47.32 36.60
CA ASN A 218 30.29 47.75 38.00
C ASN A 218 31.64 48.40 38.36
N ALA A 219 32.76 47.96 37.77
CA ALA A 219 34.07 48.56 37.99
C ALA A 219 34.21 49.96 37.37
N THR A 220 33.49 50.24 36.28
CA THR A 220 33.56 51.52 35.56
C THR A 220 32.73 52.63 36.23
N PHE A 221 31.71 52.26 37.01
CA PHE A 221 30.84 53.21 37.73
C PHE A 221 31.20 53.39 39.22
N ALA A 222 32.27 52.75 39.70
CA ALA A 222 32.73 52.82 41.10
C ALA A 222 33.85 53.86 41.35
N TYR A 223 34.15 54.72 40.37
CA TYR A 223 35.07 55.85 40.44
C TYR A 223 34.35 57.14 40.07
#